data_AF-A0AA40MH97-F1
#
_entry.id   AF-A0AA40MH97-F1
#
_cell.length_a   1.000
_cell.length_b   1.000
_cell.length_c   1.000
_cell.angle_alpha   90.00
_cell.angle_beta   90.00
_cell.angle_gamma   90.00
#
_symmetry.space_group_name_H-M   'P 1'
#
loop_
_entity.id
_entity.type
_entity.pdbx_description
1 polymer ?
#
loop_
_entity_poly.entity_id
_entity_poly.type
_entity_poly.pdbx_seq_one_letter_code
_entity_poly.pdbx_strand_id
1 'polypeptide(L)'
;MATSKPRKLTRAQRAVLTNLESGRRWDSHLVGRSAYGCARSTLMSLQQRGYINVGAITQEGWDALAGSQSDRTARVPVDETGE
;
A
#
# COMPACT_ATOMS: atom_id res chain seq x y z
N MET A 1 19.75 1.51 -17.32
CA MET A 1 18.56 2.04 -16.63
C MET A 1 18.27 1.13 -15.44
N ALA A 2 18.37 1.66 -14.21
CA ALA A 2 18.17 0.86 -13.01
C ALA A 2 16.72 0.38 -12.93
N THR A 3 16.50 -0.91 -13.16
CA THR A 3 15.22 -1.58 -12.90
C THR A 3 15.06 -1.71 -11.39
N SER A 4 14.64 -0.61 -10.77
CA SER A 4 14.27 -0.58 -9.35
C SER A 4 13.09 -1.53 -9.16
N LYS A 5 13.39 -2.79 -8.79
CA LYS A 5 12.38 -3.77 -8.38
C LYS A 5 11.38 -3.05 -7.45
N PRO A 6 10.07 -3.18 -7.69
CA PRO A 6 9.08 -2.51 -6.85
C PRO A 6 9.28 -3.00 -5.40
N ARG A 7 9.83 -2.12 -4.55
CA ARG A 7 10.07 -2.47 -3.15
C ARG A 7 8.71 -2.74 -2.51
N LYS A 8 8.59 -3.92 -1.89
CA LYS A 8 7.37 -4.37 -1.20
C LYS A 8 6.85 -3.25 -0.29
N LEU A 9 5.57 -2.91 -0.45
CA LEU A 9 4.93 -1.87 0.35
C LEU A 9 4.94 -2.28 1.82
N THR A 10 5.29 -1.35 2.72
CA THR A 10 5.15 -1.58 4.16
C THR A 10 3.66 -1.63 4.55
N ARG A 11 3.35 -2.17 5.74
CA ARG A 11 1.98 -2.23 6.24
C ARG A 11 1.31 -0.84 6.30
N ALA A 12 2.05 0.18 6.72
CA ALA A 12 1.55 1.55 6.80
C ALA A 12 1.30 2.15 5.41
N GLN A 13 2.22 1.94 4.46
CA GLN A 13 2.06 2.38 3.07
C GLN A 13 0.84 1.76 2.41
N ARG A 14 0.63 0.46 2.64
CA ARG A 14 -0.54 -0.26 2.14
C ARG A 14 -1.83 0.27 2.74
N ALA A 15 -1.88 0.51 4.06
CA ALA A 15 -3.08 1.05 4.71
C ALA A 15 -3.47 2.44 4.15
N VAL A 16 -2.48 3.29 3.88
CA VAL A 16 -2.70 4.58 3.21
C VAL A 16 -3.30 4.38 1.82
N LEU A 17 -2.71 3.52 0.98
CA LEU A 17 -3.19 3.28 -0.38
C LEU A 17 -4.59 2.65 -0.38
N THR A 18 -4.86 1.65 0.47
CA THR A 18 -6.19 1.04 0.59
C THR A 18 -7.27 2.03 1.04
N ASN A 19 -6.93 2.97 1.92
CA ASN A 19 -7.85 4.04 2.31
C ASN A 19 -8.21 4.93 1.11
N LEU A 20 -7.21 5.36 0.35
CA LEU A 20 -7.40 6.20 -0.83
C LEU A 20 -8.17 5.46 -1.94
N GLU A 21 -7.90 4.17 -2.15
CA GLU A 21 -8.64 3.26 -3.04
C GLU A 21 -10.12 3.19 -2.65
N SER A 22 -10.42 3.18 -1.35
CA SER A 22 -11.79 3.15 -0.82
C SER A 22 -12.47 4.53 -0.79
N GLY A 23 -11.84 5.58 -1.34
CA GLY A 23 -12.33 6.96 -1.26
C GLY A 23 -12.33 7.56 0.15
N ARG A 24 -11.63 6.93 1.10
CA ARG A 24 -11.46 7.41 2.48
C ARG A 24 -10.23 8.31 2.57
N ARG A 25 -10.13 9.08 3.65
CA ARG A 25 -8.91 9.85 3.92
C ARG A 25 -7.74 8.90 4.22
N TRP A 26 -6.55 9.26 3.74
CA TRP A 26 -5.34 8.44 3.92
C TRP A 26 -5.07 8.08 5.40
N ASP A 27 -5.43 8.97 6.32
CA ASP A 27 -5.27 8.85 7.77
C ASP A 27 -6.43 8.14 8.48
N SER A 28 -7.49 7.71 7.80
CA SER A 28 -8.67 7.08 8.42
C SER A 28 -8.39 5.82 9.24
N HIS A 29 -7.21 5.19 9.08
CA HIS A 29 -6.79 4.02 9.86
C HIS A 29 -6.00 4.37 11.13
N LEU A 30 -5.69 5.66 11.34
CA LEU A 30 -4.86 6.12 12.45
C LEU A 30 -5.74 6.48 13.65
N VAL A 31 -5.28 6.10 14.84
CA VAL A 31 -5.91 6.47 16.11
C VAL A 31 -4.84 7.09 17.00
N GLY A 32 -5.03 8.35 17.42
CA GLY A 32 -4.11 9.09 18.29
C GLY A 32 -3.05 9.94 17.57
N ARG A 33 -2.56 10.99 18.25
CA ARG A 33 -1.60 11.98 17.69
C ARG A 33 -0.27 11.38 17.26
N SER A 34 0.28 10.43 18.00
CA SER A 34 1.59 9.84 17.70
C SER A 34 1.59 9.04 16.39
N ALA A 35 0.47 8.37 16.08
CA ALA A 35 0.29 7.64 14.83
C ALA A 35 0.26 8.60 13.61
N TYR A 36 -0.31 9.79 13.78
CA TYR A 36 -0.38 10.81 12.73
C TYR A 36 1.01 11.28 12.26
N GLY A 37 1.94 11.50 13.20
CA GLY A 37 3.32 11.90 12.86
C GLY A 37 4.04 10.87 12.00
N CYS A 38 4.01 9.59 12.39
CA CYS A 38 4.63 8.51 11.63
C CYS A 38 3.96 8.29 10.26
N ALA A 39 2.65 8.44 10.20
CA ALA A 39 1.92 8.28 8.95
C ALA A 39 2.16 9.43 7.96
N ARG A 40 2.41 10.65 8.45
CA ARG A 40 2.81 11.77 7.58
C ARG A 40 4.13 11.49 6.86
N SER A 41 5.12 10.91 7.54
CA SER A 41 6.37 10.46 6.91
C SER A 41 6.13 9.35 5.89
N THR A 42 5.13 8.49 6.13
CA THR A 42 4.71 7.45 5.18
C THR A 42 4.09 8.06 3.93
N LEU A 43 3.23 9.06 4.08
CA LEU A 43 2.64 9.81 2.96
C LEU A 43 3.71 10.49 2.10
N MET A 44 4.67 11.18 2.74
CA MET A 44 5.79 11.82 2.04
C MET A 44 6.63 10.81 1.26
N SER A 45 6.89 9.63 1.84
CA SER A 45 7.60 8.56 1.15
C SER A 45 6.84 8.02 -0.07
N LEU A 46 5.52 7.93 0.00
CA LEU A 46 4.67 7.54 -1.13
C LEU A 46 4.65 8.60 -2.23
N GLN A 47 4.63 9.89 -1.87
CA GLN A 47 4.72 11.00 -2.83
C GLN A 47 6.07 11.03 -3.55
N GLN A 48 7.18 10.91 -2.80
CA GLN A 48 8.54 10.89 -3.37
C GLN A 48 8.76 9.72 -4.34
N ARG A 49 8.06 8.60 -4.12
CA ARG A 49 8.08 7.43 -5.00
C ARG A 49 7.13 7.53 -6.19
N GLY A 50 6.32 8.58 -6.25
CA GLY A 50 5.33 8.76 -7.31
C GLY A 50 4.15 7.78 -7.23
N TYR A 51 3.86 7.19 -6.06
CA TYR A 51 2.69 6.30 -5.88
C TYR A 51 1.38 7.06 -5.58
N ILE A 52 1.52 8.31 -5.13
CA ILE A 52 0.40 9.21 -4.89
C ILE A 52 0.76 10.61 -5.38
N ASN A 53 -0.22 11.31 -5.95
CA ASN A 53 -0.10 12.69 -6.40
C ASN A 53 -1.36 13.47 -6.00
N VAL A 54 -1.19 14.62 -5.33
CA VAL A 54 -2.29 15.48 -4.83
C VAL A 54 -3.39 14.70 -4.07
N GLY A 55 -3.01 13.64 -3.35
CA GLY A 55 -3.95 12.80 -2.59
C GLY A 55 -4.69 11.74 -3.40
N ALA A 56 -4.42 11.61 -4.70
CA ALA A 56 -4.88 10.50 -5.54
C ALA A 56 -3.78 9.45 -5.69
N ILE A 57 -4.16 8.18 -5.89
CA ILE A 57 -3.24 7.09 -6.25
C ILE A 57 -2.89 7.22 -7.73
N THR A 58 -1.59 7.16 -8.05
CA THR A 58 -1.10 7.13 -9.44
C THR A 58 -1.14 5.72 -10.00
N GLN A 59 -0.90 5.56 -11.31
CA GLN A 59 -0.85 4.23 -11.93
C GLN A 59 0.20 3.34 -11.25
N GLU A 60 1.39 3.88 -10.96
CA GLU A 60 2.45 3.16 -10.26
C GLU A 60 2.05 2.74 -8.83
N GLY A 61 1.22 3.55 -8.17
CA GLY A 61 0.66 3.22 -6.87
C GLY A 61 -0.35 2.08 -6.93
N TRP A 62 -1.19 2.03 -7.98
CA TRP A 62 -2.11 0.92 -8.25
C TRP A 62 -1.36 -0.37 -8.56
N ASP A 63 -0.33 -0.31 -9.42
CA ASP A 63 0.52 -1.45 -9.75
C ASP A 63 1.26 -1.98 -8.50
N ALA A 64 1.78 -1.08 -7.65
CA ALA A 64 2.43 -1.45 -6.39
C ALA A 64 1.45 -2.09 -5.38
N LEU A 65 0.20 -1.61 -5.35
CA LEU A 65 -0.86 -2.15 -4.51
C LEU A 65 -1.28 -3.54 -4.98
N ALA A 66 -1.52 -3.72 -6.29
CA ALA A 66 -1.87 -5.00 -6.91
C ALA A 66 -0.76 -6.04 -6.74
N GLY A 67 0.50 -5.69 -7.03
CA GLY A 67 1.65 -6.57 -6.82
C GLY A 67 1.86 -6.95 -5.35
N SER A 68 1.47 -6.07 -4.41
CA SER A 68 1.45 -6.37 -2.98
C SER A 68 0.28 -7.26 -2.53
N GLN A 69 -0.84 -7.28 -3.27
CA GLN A 69 -1.97 -8.18 -3.02
C GLN A 69 -1.67 -9.60 -3.52
N SER A 70 -1.02 -9.74 -4.67
CA SER A 70 -0.64 -11.05 -5.22
C SER A 70 0.24 -11.88 -4.29
N ASP A 71 1.11 -11.25 -3.50
CA ASP A 71 1.92 -11.93 -2.47
C ASP A 71 1.09 -12.45 -1.28
N ARG A 72 -0.08 -11.83 -1.01
CA ARG A 72 -1.00 -12.27 0.06
C ARG A 72 -1.86 -13.46 -0.36
N THR A 73 -2.19 -13.57 -1.65
CA THR A 73 -3.00 -14.67 -2.19
C THR A 73 -2.15 -15.89 -2.55
N ALA A 74 -0.85 -15.72 -2.82
CA ALA A 74 0.07 -16.82 -3.15
C ALA A 74 0.44 -17.74 -1.97
N ARG A 75 -0.21 -17.62 -0.81
CA ARG A 75 0.10 -18.41 0.39
C ARG A 75 -1.10 -19.17 0.97
N VAL A 76 -2.02 -19.58 0.10
CA VAL A 76 -2.96 -20.66 0.41
C VAL A 76 -2.39 -21.92 -0.26
N PRO A 77 -1.73 -22.84 0.48
CA PRO A 77 -1.74 -24.23 0.03
C PRO A 77 -3.21 -24.64 0.06
N VAL A 78 -3.83 -24.72 -1.11
CA VAL A 78 -5.06 -25.50 -1.25
C VAL A 78 -4.56 -26.94 -1.17
N ASP A 79 -4.49 -27.46 0.05
CA ASP A 79 -4.33 -28.90 0.22
C ASP A 79 -5.65 -29.54 -0.20
N GLU A 80 -5.51 -30.53 -1.04
CA GLU A 80 -6.50 -31.02 -1.96
C GLU A 80 -7.70 -31.69 -1.25
N THR A 81 -8.86 -31.46 -1.85
CA THR A 81 -9.99 -32.37 -2.01
C THR A 81 -9.76 -33.84 -1.60
N GLY A 82 -10.62 -34.31 -0.68
CA GLY A 82 -11.35 -35.59 -0.71
C GLY A 82 -10.67 -36.88 -1.16
N GLU A 83 -10.60 -37.84 -0.23
CA GLU A 83 -11.36 -39.12 -0.25
C GLU A 83 -11.39 -39.74 1.15
#